data_AF-A0A512UBN7-F1
#
_entry.id   AF-A0A512UBN7-F1
#
_cell.length_a   1.000
_cell.length_b   1.000
_cell.length_c   1.000
_cell.angle_alpha   90.00
_cell.angle_beta   90.00
_cell.angle_gamma   90.00
#
_symmetry.space_group_name_H-M   'P 1'
#
loop_
_entity.id
_entity.type
_entity.pdbx_description
1 polymer ?
#
loop_
_entity_poly.entity_id
_entity_poly.type
_entity_poly.pdbx_seq_one_letter_code
_entity_poly.pdbx_strand_id
1 'polypeptide(L)'
;MAKLLFGVVYSLKNVSAKLGAVNSSNESSAEDSGAIPTSSNTLRSFSTGQYRVHFYESVSNFKFALLSDLAVDNLQQQLWELYSRVFVGHVINNALVPVEFGASKLATPDFVSACDTYLAGLPMFL
;
A
#
# COMPACT_ATOMS: atom_id res chain seq x y z
N MET A 1 -16.06 2.15 -7.58
CA MET A 1 -15.28 1.06 -6.96
C MET A 1 -14.18 1.56 -6.03
N ALA A 2 -13.17 2.32 -6.50
CA ALA A 2 -12.01 2.72 -5.66
C ALA A 2 -12.34 3.45 -4.35
N LYS A 3 -13.37 4.31 -4.34
CA LYS A 3 -13.80 5.06 -3.12
C LYS A 3 -14.27 4.14 -1.98
N LEU A 4 -14.98 3.06 -2.29
CA LEU A 4 -15.46 2.12 -1.25
C LEU A 4 -14.29 1.32 -0.68
N LEU A 5 -13.41 0.81 -1.54
CA LEU A 5 -12.21 0.09 -1.10
C LEU A 5 -11.35 0.98 -0.19
N PHE A 6 -11.15 2.23 -0.58
CA PHE A 6 -10.45 3.21 0.26
C PHE A 6 -11.10 3.36 1.64
N GLY A 7 -12.43 3.49 1.70
CA GLY A 7 -13.17 3.55 2.97
C GLY A 7 -12.95 2.31 3.84
N VAL A 8 -13.04 1.11 3.26
CA VAL A 8 -12.81 -0.16 3.97
C VAL A 8 -11.39 -0.21 4.55
N VAL A 9 -10.38 0.11 3.74
CA VAL A 9 -8.97 0.15 4.18
C VAL A 9 -8.77 1.16 5.29
N TYR A 10 -9.33 2.35 5.14
CA TYR A 10 -9.24 3.40 6.14
C TYR A 10 -9.83 2.96 7.48
N SER A 11 -11.02 2.38 7.47
CA SER A 11 -11.66 1.83 8.66
C SER A 11 -10.85 0.69 9.29
N LEU A 12 -10.37 -0.26 8.49
CA LEU A 12 -9.57 -1.40 8.97
C LEU A 12 -8.23 -0.97 9.55
N LYS A 13 -7.57 0.05 8.98
CA LYS A 13 -6.35 0.63 9.55
C LYS A 13 -6.60 1.18 10.94
N ASN A 14 -7.70 1.92 11.13
CA ASN A 14 -8.06 2.46 12.44
C ASN A 14 -8.35 1.33 13.45
N VAL A 15 -9.06 0.28 13.04
CA VAL A 15 -9.29 -0.91 13.87
C VAL A 15 -7.97 -1.59 14.24
N SER A 16 -7.09 -1.85 13.26
CA SER A 16 -5.77 -2.46 13.46
C SER A 16 -4.91 -1.68 14.45
N ALA A 17 -4.85 -0.35 14.28
CA ALA A 17 -4.07 0.52 15.16
C ALA A 17 -4.60 0.50 16.60
N LYS A 18 -5.92 0.56 16.79
CA LYS A 18 -6.56 0.48 18.11
C LYS A 18 -6.34 -0.87 18.78
N LEU A 19 -6.41 -1.97 18.02
CA LEU A 19 -6.13 -3.31 18.54
C LEU A 19 -4.64 -3.49 18.91
N GLY A 20 -3.72 -2.87 18.17
CA GLY A 20 -2.30 -2.87 18.52
C GLY A 20 -2.00 -2.12 19.82
N ALA A 21 -2.66 -0.98 20.03
CA ALA A 21 -2.44 -0.13 21.20
C ALA A 21 -2.83 -0.81 22.54
N VAL A 22 -3.85 -1.68 22.53
CA VAL A 22 -4.30 -2.45 23.70
C VAL A 22 -3.23 -3.42 24.21
N ASN A 23 -2.35 -3.91 23.33
CA ASN A 23 -1.30 -4.84 23.73
C ASN A 23 -0.05 -4.12 24.27
N SER A 24 0.15 -2.84 23.92
CA SER A 24 1.26 -2.02 24.41
C SER A 24 0.99 -1.30 25.74
N SER A 25 -0.23 -1.34 26.29
CA SER A 25 -0.53 -0.75 27.59
C SER A 25 -0.10 -1.59 28.81
N ASN A 26 0.48 -2.77 28.59
CA ASN A 26 1.01 -3.64 29.66
C ASN A 26 2.53 -3.55 29.86
N GLU A 27 3.25 -2.72 29.08
CA GLU A 27 4.67 -2.43 29.35
C GLU A 27 4.84 -0.92 29.61
N SER A 28 4.91 -0.60 30.90
CA SER A 28 5.47 0.64 31.41
C SER A 28 6.94 0.77 31.01
N SER A 29 7.35 2.00 30.68
CA SER A 29 8.75 2.48 30.66
C SER A 29 9.52 2.34 29.34
N ALA A 30 9.30 3.29 28.42
CA ALA A 30 10.36 3.82 27.56
C ALA A 30 9.92 5.19 27.01
N GLU A 31 10.06 6.20 27.87
CA GLU A 31 10.08 7.60 27.48
C GLU A 31 11.40 7.87 26.73
N ASP A 32 11.36 8.81 25.78
CA ASP A 32 12.50 9.54 25.23
C ASP A 32 13.52 8.76 24.37
N SER A 33 13.19 8.58 23.09
CA SER A 33 14.15 8.63 21.98
C SER A 33 13.34 8.89 20.72
N GLY A 34 13.76 9.82 19.86
CA GLY A 34 13.09 10.17 18.58
C GLY A 34 13.05 9.05 17.52
N ALA A 35 12.94 7.79 17.94
CA ALA A 35 12.68 6.63 17.12
C ALA A 35 11.16 6.49 16.90
N ILE A 36 10.78 6.33 15.64
CA ILE A 36 9.41 6.03 15.20
C ILE A 36 8.86 4.88 16.06
N PRO A 37 7.65 4.99 16.65
CA PRO A 37 7.09 3.94 17.51
C PRO A 37 6.99 2.61 16.73
N THR A 38 7.90 1.69 17.03
CA THR A 38 8.10 0.41 16.33
C THR A 38 6.94 -0.57 16.52
N SER A 39 6.06 -0.32 17.49
CA SER A 39 4.96 -1.22 17.90
C SER A 39 3.58 -0.80 17.40
N SER A 40 3.48 0.04 16.35
CA SER A 40 2.18 0.35 15.75
C SER A 40 1.73 -0.77 14.79
N ASN A 41 0.66 -1.48 15.18
CA ASN A 41 0.06 -2.52 14.35
C ASN A 41 -0.49 -1.94 13.04
N THR A 42 0.19 -2.21 11.94
CA THR A 42 -0.14 -1.66 10.61
C THR A 42 -0.83 -2.70 9.74
N LEU A 43 -2.00 -2.34 9.19
CA LEU A 43 -2.73 -3.18 8.24
C LEU A 43 -1.93 -3.37 6.94
N ARG A 44 -1.59 -4.62 6.62
CA ARG A 44 -0.87 -4.97 5.38
C ARG A 44 -1.76 -5.63 4.32
N SER A 45 -2.74 -6.42 4.73
CA SER A 45 -3.68 -7.07 3.84
C SER A 45 -4.95 -7.47 4.58
N PHE A 46 -6.03 -7.71 3.83
CA PHE A 46 -7.20 -8.43 4.32
C PHE A 46 -7.69 -9.39 3.24
N SER A 47 -8.36 -10.46 3.67
CA SER A 47 -8.90 -11.47 2.75
C SER A 47 -10.41 -11.48 2.85
N THR A 48 -11.06 -11.70 1.71
CA THR A 48 -12.47 -12.06 1.63
C THR A 48 -12.58 -13.57 1.36
N GLY A 49 -13.78 -14.11 1.16
CA GLY A 49 -13.94 -15.52 0.81
C GLY A 49 -13.45 -15.91 -0.60
N GLN A 50 -13.02 -14.95 -1.43
CA GLN A 50 -12.67 -15.19 -2.84
C GLN A 50 -11.35 -14.55 -3.28
N TYR A 51 -10.89 -13.50 -2.60
CA TYR A 51 -9.67 -12.79 -2.97
C TYR A 51 -9.04 -12.11 -1.76
N ARG A 52 -7.74 -11.83 -1.86
CA ARG A 52 -6.97 -11.05 -0.89
C ARG A 52 -6.62 -9.69 -1.48
N VAL A 53 -6.71 -8.66 -0.64
CA VAL A 53 -6.25 -7.32 -1.00
C VAL A 53 -5.03 -6.97 -0.17
N HIS A 54 -3.96 -6.60 -0.84
CA HIS A 54 -2.68 -6.20 -0.26
C HIS A 54 -2.50 -4.70 -0.38
N PHE A 55 -2.00 -4.06 0.68
CA PHE A 55 -1.86 -2.61 0.76
C PHE A 55 -0.44 -2.19 1.08
N TYR A 56 -0.01 -1.13 0.44
CA TYR A 56 1.23 -0.44 0.75
C TYR A 56 0.96 1.07 0.78
N GLU A 57 1.53 1.73 1.77
CA GLU A 57 1.45 3.18 1.93
C GLU A 57 2.86 3.75 2.04
N SER A 58 3.17 4.73 1.20
CA SER A 58 4.42 5.47 1.27
C SER A 58 4.36 6.53 2.38
N VAL A 59 5.54 6.98 2.82
CA VAL A 59 5.66 8.13 3.74
C VAL A 59 5.03 9.42 3.18
N SER A 60 4.98 9.54 1.86
CA SER A 60 4.33 10.62 1.11
C SER A 60 2.83 10.39 0.89
N ASN A 61 2.22 9.43 1.60
CA ASN A 61 0.79 9.10 1.55
C ASN A 61 0.25 8.52 0.23
N PHE A 62 1.11 8.12 -0.70
CA PHE A 62 0.67 7.32 -1.85
C PHE A 62 0.28 5.92 -1.40
N LYS A 63 -0.91 5.48 -1.82
CA LYS A 63 -1.50 4.21 -1.39
C LYS A 63 -1.67 3.31 -2.60
N PHE A 64 -1.09 2.13 -2.49
CA PHE A 64 -1.13 1.08 -3.51
C PHE A 64 -1.95 -0.07 -2.97
N ALA A 65 -2.84 -0.60 -3.80
CA ALA A 65 -3.67 -1.75 -3.49
C ALA A 65 -3.60 -2.74 -4.63
N LEU A 66 -3.29 -4.00 -4.32
CA LEU A 66 -3.25 -5.09 -5.30
C LEU A 66 -4.16 -6.22 -4.85
N LEU A 67 -4.96 -6.73 -5.77
CA LEU A 67 -5.86 -7.86 -5.54
C LEU A 67 -5.19 -9.13 -6.06
N SER A 68 -5.26 -10.20 -5.29
CA SER A 68 -4.75 -11.51 -5.66
C SER A 68 -5.72 -12.60 -5.24
N ASP A 69 -5.47 -13.81 -5.72
CA ASP A 69 -6.11 -15.00 -5.17
C ASP A 69 -5.67 -15.26 -3.71
N LEU A 70 -6.43 -16.09 -3.00
CA LEU A 70 -6.19 -16.50 -1.61
C LEU A 70 -4.92 -17.35 -1.46
N ALA A 71 -4.45 -17.98 -2.53
CA ALA A 71 -3.18 -18.71 -2.55
C ALA A 71 -1.95 -17.80 -2.36
N VAL A 72 -2.08 -16.50 -2.62
CA VAL A 72 -0.97 -15.54 -2.52
C VAL A 72 -0.97 -14.87 -1.15
N ASP A 73 -0.02 -15.23 -0.30
CA ASP A 73 0.02 -14.76 1.09
C ASP A 73 0.48 -13.31 1.25
N ASN A 74 1.54 -12.93 0.55
CA ASN A 74 2.22 -11.65 0.76
C ASN A 74 2.69 -11.02 -0.55
N LEU A 75 2.25 -9.79 -0.82
CA LEU A 75 2.69 -8.97 -1.95
C LEU A 75 3.40 -7.66 -1.54
N GLN A 76 3.89 -7.57 -0.30
CA GLN A 76 4.50 -6.33 0.21
C GLN A 76 5.76 -5.92 -0.58
N GLN A 77 6.61 -6.90 -0.94
CA GLN A 77 7.79 -6.61 -1.77
C GLN A 77 7.37 -6.12 -3.15
N GLN A 78 6.37 -6.77 -3.75
CA GLN A 78 5.90 -6.42 -5.09
C GLN A 78 5.25 -5.03 -5.12
N LEU A 79 4.52 -4.66 -4.07
CA LEU A 79 3.97 -3.32 -3.91
C LEU A 79 5.05 -2.26 -3.70
N TRP A 80 6.10 -2.58 -2.93
CA TRP A 80 7.24 -1.69 -2.76
C TRP A 80 8.00 -1.47 -4.07
N GLU A 81 8.23 -2.52 -4.86
CA GLU A 81 8.85 -2.41 -6.18
C GLU A 81 7.97 -1.62 -7.16
N LEU A 82 6.65 -1.83 -7.13
CA LEU A 82 5.71 -1.03 -7.92
C LEU A 82 5.81 0.47 -7.58
N TYR A 83 5.93 0.80 -6.29
CA TYR A 83 6.15 2.18 -5.85
C TYR A 83 7.51 2.73 -6.29
N SER A 84 8.59 2.07 -5.87
CA SER A 84 9.96 2.59 -5.99
C SER A 84 10.48 2.58 -7.42
N ARG A 85 10.19 1.54 -8.20
CA ARG A 85 10.70 1.38 -9.55
C ARG A 85 9.76 1.96 -10.60
N VAL A 86 8.48 1.61 -10.54
CA VAL A 86 7.53 1.98 -11.60
C VAL A 86 6.97 3.37 -11.37
N PHE A 87 6.35 3.61 -10.20
CA PHE A 87 5.68 4.87 -9.90
C PHE A 87 6.68 6.03 -9.77
N VAL A 88 7.71 5.91 -8.93
CA VAL A 88 8.70 7.00 -8.79
C VAL A 88 9.41 7.29 -10.12
N GLY A 89 9.79 6.24 -10.86
CA GLY A 89 10.49 6.38 -12.14
C GLY A 89 9.70 7.08 -13.24
N HIS A 90 8.41 6.76 -13.39
CA HIS A 90 7.60 7.25 -14.52
C HIS A 90 6.67 8.41 -14.18
N VAL A 91 6.37 8.62 -12.89
CA VAL A 91 5.41 9.61 -12.42
C VAL A 91 6.12 10.74 -11.69
N ILE A 92 6.82 10.42 -10.60
CA ILE A 92 7.43 11.46 -9.74
C ILE A 92 8.60 12.14 -10.43
N ASN A 93 9.45 11.38 -11.12
CA ASN A 93 10.59 11.93 -11.85
C ASN A 93 10.19 12.60 -13.18
N ASN A 94 8.92 12.49 -13.59
CA ASN A 94 8.44 13.07 -14.83
C ASN A 94 7.83 14.46 -14.57
N ALA A 95 8.59 15.51 -14.88
CA ALA A 95 8.17 16.90 -14.68
C ALA A 95 6.94 17.32 -15.51
N LEU A 96 6.54 16.53 -16.51
CA LEU A 96 5.34 16.78 -17.31
C LEU A 96 4.06 16.23 -16.65
N VAL A 97 4.21 15.37 -15.64
CA VAL A 97 3.09 14.78 -14.92
C VAL A 97 2.77 15.67 -13.72
N PRO A 98 1.50 16.09 -13.55
CA PRO A 98 1.11 16.87 -12.37
C PRO A 98 1.29 16.06 -11.09
N VAL A 99 1.84 16.69 -10.05
CA VAL A 99 2.07 16.06 -8.73
C VAL A 99 0.75 15.77 -8.01
N GLU A 100 -0.24 16.64 -8.18
CA GLU A 100 -1.58 16.53 -7.60
C GLU A 100 -2.56 16.09 -8.70
N PHE A 101 -3.06 14.85 -8.60
CA PHE A 101 -3.96 14.30 -9.61
C PHE A 101 -5.41 14.77 -9.46
N GLY A 102 -5.81 15.29 -8.30
CA GLY A 102 -7.16 15.83 -8.08
C GLY A 102 -8.28 14.89 -8.58
N ALA A 103 -9.10 15.36 -9.53
CA ALA A 103 -10.12 14.56 -10.21
C ALA A 103 -9.58 13.80 -11.44
N SER A 104 -8.38 14.14 -11.90
CA SER A 104 -7.72 13.52 -13.04
C SER A 104 -7.15 12.15 -12.65
N LYS A 105 -7.14 11.24 -13.61
CA LYS A 105 -6.55 9.91 -13.44
C LYS A 105 -5.14 9.92 -14.02
N LEU A 106 -4.22 9.26 -13.34
CA LEU A 106 -2.92 8.95 -13.91
C LEU A 106 -3.11 7.92 -15.03
N ALA A 107 -3.06 8.39 -16.28
CA ALA A 107 -3.29 7.58 -17.48
C ALA A 107 -2.17 7.76 -18.52
N THR A 108 -0.97 8.13 -18.07
CA THR A 108 0.20 8.25 -18.96
C THR A 108 0.52 6.88 -19.56
N PRO A 109 0.61 6.76 -20.89
CA PRO A 109 0.76 5.46 -21.56
C PRO A 109 2.03 4.72 -21.10
N ASP A 110 3.14 5.44 -20.91
CA ASP A 110 4.40 4.86 -20.45
C ASP A 110 4.26 4.21 -19.06
N PHE A 111 3.56 4.88 -18.14
CA PHE A 111 3.33 4.34 -16.80
C PHE A 111 2.43 3.09 -16.83
N VAL A 112 1.38 3.11 -17.65
CA VAL A 112 0.47 1.96 -17.80
C VAL A 112 1.22 0.77 -18.38
N SER A 113 1.97 0.97 -19.47
CA SER A 113 2.77 -0.08 -20.10
C SER A 113 3.84 -0.65 -19.16
N ALA A 114 4.50 0.20 -18.36
CA ALA A 114 5.49 -0.23 -17.38
C ALA A 114 4.86 -1.02 -16.23
N CYS A 115 3.68 -0.60 -15.74
CA CYS A 115 2.90 -1.35 -14.75
C CYS A 115 2.50 -2.73 -15.26
N ASP A 116 1.94 -2.79 -16.47
CA ASP A 116 1.47 -4.05 -17.06
C ASP A 116 2.62 -5.03 -17.29
N THR A 117 3.75 -4.54 -17.81
CA THR A 117 4.97 -5.35 -18.01
C THR A 117 5.48 -5.90 -16.68
N TYR A 118 5.48 -5.07 -15.63
CA TYR A 118 5.92 -5.49 -14.31
C TYR A 118 4.97 -6.55 -13.70
N LEU A 119 3.66 -6.32 -13.73
CA LEU A 119 2.67 -7.24 -13.16
C LEU A 119 2.64 -8.57 -13.92
N ALA A 120 2.73 -8.56 -15.25
CA ALA A 120 2.80 -9.77 -16.07
C ALA A 120 4.08 -10.58 -15.83
N GLY A 121 5.16 -9.95 -15.36
CA GLY A 121 6.41 -10.64 -15.02
C GLY A 121 6.42 -11.28 -13.64
N LEU A 122 5.36 -11.10 -12.83
CA LEU A 122 5.33 -11.62 -11.48
C LEU A 122 4.96 -13.12 -11.46
N PRO A 123 5.68 -13.95 -10.68
CA PRO A 123 5.52 -15.41 -10.71
C PRO A 123 4.15 -15.89 -10.20
N MET A 124 3.42 -15.07 -9.45
CA MET A 124 2.07 -15.42 -8.98
C MET A 124 0.97 -15.15 -10.02
N PHE A 125 1.29 -14.52 -11.14
CA PHE A 125 0.36 -14.21 -12.23
C PHE A 125 0.73 -14.90 -13.56
N LEU A 126 1.71 -15.81 -13.51
CA LEU A 126 2.08 -16.73 -14.61
C LEU A 126 1.28 -18.03 -14.51
#